data_AF-A0A7C5R804-F1
#
_entry.id   AF-A0A7C5R804-F1
#
_cell.length_a   1.000
_cell.length_b   1.000
_cell.length_c   1.000
_cell.angle_alpha   90.00
_cell.angle_beta   90.00
_cell.angle_gamma   90.00
#
_symmetry.space_group_name_H-M   'P 1'
#
loop_
_entity.id
_entity.type
_entity.pdbx_description
1 polymer ?
#
loop_
_entity_poly.entity_id
_entity_poly.type
_entity_poly.pdbx_seq_one_letter_code
_entity_poly.pdbx_strand_id
1 'polypeptide(L)' 'MKNLIIDIGNTRTKMAVFGNGELLEKTALTTSDVAALQRWAYNQKAENAILSSTAKVPASFEAFLKKN' A
#
# COMPACT_ATOMS: atom_id res chain seq x y z
N MET A 1 2.08 -16.16 -5.26
CA MET A 1 2.76 -15.01 -4.67
C MET A 1 2.03 -13.73 -5.01
N LYS A 2 1.69 -12.92 -3.99
CA LYS A 2 1.05 -11.62 -4.18
C LYS A 2 2.01 -10.48 -3.84
N ASN A 3 2.04 -9.45 -4.67
CA ASN A 3 2.88 -8.26 -4.49
C ASN A 3 1.98 -7.04 -4.26
N LEU A 4 2.23 -6.30 -3.19
CA LEU A 4 1.56 -5.05 -2.87
C LEU A 4 2.36 -3.87 -3.44
N ILE A 5 1.72 -3.02 -4.23
CA ILE A 5 2.30 -1.77 -4.73
C ILE A 5 1.58 -0.61 -4.06
N ILE A 6 2.35 0.36 -3.56
CA ILE A 6 1.86 1.54 -2.86
C ILE A 6 2.53 2.78 -3.46
N ASP A 7 1.73 3.70 -3.98
CA ASP A 7 2.16 4.97 -4.56
C ASP A 7 1.55 6.13 -3.78
N ILE A 8 2.36 6.75 -2.90
CA ILE A 8 1.94 7.82 -2.01
C ILE A 8 2.25 9.18 -2.65
N GLY A 9 1.21 9.84 -3.13
CA GLY A 9 1.26 11.24 -3.58
C GLY A 9 0.85 12.21 -2.48
N ASN A 10 0.98 13.51 -2.77
CA ASN A 10 0.57 14.58 -1.85
C ASN A 10 -0.94 14.57 -1.55
N THR A 11 -1.77 14.21 -2.54
CA THR A 11 -3.24 14.27 -2.42
C THR A 11 -3.85 12.89 -2.20
N ARG A 12 -3.31 11.88 -2.88
CA ARG A 12 -3.86 10.53 -2.88
C ARG A 12 -2.75 9.50 -2.76
N THR A 13 -3.08 8.40 -2.10
CA THR A 13 -2.32 7.16 -2.13
C THR A 13 -3.03 6.14 -3.00
N LYS A 14 -2.35 5.62 -4.01
CA LYS A 14 -2.85 4.51 -4.82
C LYS A 14 -2.24 3.22 -4.32
N MET A 15 -3.03 2.16 -4.32
CA MET A 15 -2.57 0.84 -3.95
C MET A 15 -3.06 -0.20 -4.94
N ALA A 16 -2.25 -1.22 -5.16
CA ALA A 16 -2.56 -2.31 -6.07
C ALA A 16 -1.98 -3.62 -5.55
N VAL A 17 -2.70 -4.72 -5.80
CA VAL A 17 -2.21 -6.07 -5.56
C VAL A 17 -2.01 -6.76 -6.89
N PHE A 18 -0.82 -7.27 -7.12
CA PHE A 18 -0.49 -8.07 -8.28
C PHE A 18 -0.29 -9.53 -7.89
N GLY A 19 -0.70 -10.45 -8.75
CA GLY A 19 -0.41 -11.88 -8.63
C GLY A 19 -0.22 -12.49 -10.01
N ASN A 20 0.84 -13.29 -10.17
CA ASN A 20 1.19 -13.92 -11.46
C ASN A 20 1.30 -12.93 -12.64
N GLY A 21 1.76 -11.71 -12.38
CA GLY A 21 1.89 -10.66 -13.40
C GLY A 21 0.60 -9.87 -13.69
N GLU A 22 -0.52 -10.24 -13.06
CA GLU A 22 -1.81 -9.60 -13.28
C GLU A 22 -2.22 -8.71 -12.12
N LEU A 23 -2.96 -7.64 -12.41
CA LEU A 23 -3.55 -6.77 -11.41
C LEU A 23 -4.82 -7.42 -10.85
N LEU A 24 -4.81 -7.78 -9.58
CA LEU A 24 -5.92 -8.44 -8.91
C LEU A 24 -6.87 -7.44 -8.25
N GLU A 25 -6.31 -6.45 -7.55
CA GLU A 25 -7.07 -5.47 -6.78
C GLU A 25 -6.41 -4.10 -6.89
N LYS A 26 -7.21 -3.03 -6.84
CA LYS A 26 -6.70 -1.65 -6.75
C LYS A 26 -7.63 -0.75 -5.98
N THR A 27 -7.06 0.25 -5.32
CA THR A 27 -7.84 1.34 -4.73
C THR A 27 -7.04 2.64 -4.72
N ALA A 28 -7.73 3.74 -4.46
CA ALA A 28 -7.11 5.04 -4.21
C ALA A 28 -7.77 5.65 -2.98
N LEU A 29 -6.95 6.06 -2.02
CA LEU A 29 -7.36 6.71 -0.78
C LEU A 29 -6.76 8.11 -0.70
N THR A 30 -7.35 8.97 0.12
CA THR A 30 -6.74 10.26 0.47
C THR A 30 -5.52 10.01 1.36
N THR A 31 -4.41 10.69 1.13
CA THR A 31 -3.13 10.45 1.85
C THR A 31 -3.25 10.67 3.37
N SER A 32 -4.22 11.46 3.82
CA SER A 32 -4.47 11.73 5.24
C SER A 32 -5.05 10.54 6.02
N ASP A 33 -5.56 9.48 5.37
CA ASP A 33 -6.21 8.35 6.04
C ASP A 33 -5.31 7.10 6.10
N VAL A 34 -4.28 7.19 6.94
CA VAL A 34 -3.30 6.10 7.17
C VAL A 34 -3.99 4.83 7.69
N ALA A 35 -5.05 4.97 8.49
CA ALA A 35 -5.77 3.84 9.06
C ALA A 35 -6.56 3.08 7.98
N ALA A 36 -7.23 3.78 7.06
CA ALA A 36 -7.86 3.15 5.90
C ALA A 36 -6.84 2.41 5.04
N LEU A 37 -5.65 2.97 4.89
CA LEU A 37 -4.57 2.31 4.16
C LEU A 37 -4.18 0.99 4.84
N GLN A 38 -3.82 1.02 6.12
CA GLN A 38 -3.43 -0.19 6.85
C GLN A 38 -4.52 -1.27 6.79
N ARG A 39 -5.80 -0.89 6.97
CA ARG A 39 -6.94 -1.82 6.86
C ARG A 39 -7.05 -2.45 5.48
N TRP A 40 -6.86 -1.66 4.42
CA TRP A 40 -6.95 -2.18 3.05
C TRP A 40 -5.80 -3.15 2.76
N ALA A 41 -4.58 -2.81 3.17
CA ALA A 41 -3.38 -3.61 2.93
C ALA A 41 -3.36 -4.93 3.72
N TYR A 42 -3.83 -4.93 4.98
CA TYR A 42 -3.84 -6.10 5.86
C TYR A 42 -4.57 -7.32 5.25
N ASN A 43 -5.67 -7.10 4.53
CA ASN A 43 -6.49 -8.19 4.00
C ASN A 43 -5.93 -8.82 2.70
N GLN A 44 -4.88 -8.23 2.11
CA GLN A 44 -4.42 -8.65 0.78
C GLN A 44 -3.54 -9.90 0.79
N LYS A 45 -2.95 -10.25 1.94
CA LYS A 45 -1.97 -11.35 2.09
C LYS A 45 -0.84 -11.25 1.06
N ALA A 46 -0.30 -10.04 0.88
CA ALA A 46 0.86 -9.83 0.04
C ALA A 46 2.12 -10.34 0.75
N GLU A 47 3.01 -10.99 0.00
CA GLU A 47 4.29 -11.54 0.51
C GLU A 47 5.43 -10.53 0.31
N ASN A 48 5.28 -9.64 -0.67
CA ASN A 48 6.23 -8.57 -0.95
C ASN A 48 5.50 -7.24 -1.08
N ALA A 49 6.21 -6.15 -0.79
CA ALA A 49 5.69 -4.80 -1.01
C ALA A 49 6.72 -3.91 -1.70
N ILE A 50 6.25 -3.06 -2.60
CA ILE A 50 7.00 -1.94 -3.17
C ILE A 50 6.29 -0.65 -2.77
N LEU A 51 7.04 0.29 -2.23
CA LEU A 51 6.55 1.61 -1.84
C LEU A 51 7.29 2.70 -2.61
N SER A 52 6.52 3.57 -3.25
CA SER A 52 6.96 4.84 -3.83
C SER A 52 6.28 5.98 -3.10
N SER A 53 7.00 7.08 -2.87
CA SER A 53 6.41 8.27 -2.26
C SER A 53 7.04 9.55 -2.77
N THR A 54 6.18 10.51 -3.07
CA THR A 54 6.54 11.93 -3.26
C THR A 54 6.10 12.79 -2.08
N ALA A 55 5.37 12.22 -1.12
CA ALA A 55 4.98 12.85 0.14
C ALA A 55 5.77 12.25 1.32
N LYS A 56 5.64 12.86 2.50
CA LYS A 56 6.21 12.31 3.72
C LYS A 56 5.45 11.04 4.12
N VAL A 57 6.17 9.92 4.23
CA VAL A 57 5.61 8.65 4.68
C VAL A 57 5.60 8.62 6.21
N PRO A 58 4.46 8.35 6.87
CA PRO A 58 4.42 8.19 8.31
C PRO A 58 5.25 6.97 8.77
N ALA A 59 6.00 7.09 9.87
CA ALA A 59 6.81 5.98 10.38
C ALA A 59 5.97 4.74 10.75
N SER A 60 4.72 4.94 11.17
CA SER A 60 3.76 3.86 11.44
C SER A 60 3.44 3.02 10.20
N PHE A 61 3.60 3.60 9.02
CA PHE A 61 3.39 2.94 7.75
C PHE A 61 4.50 1.95 7.41
N GLU A 62 5.74 2.42 7.50
CA GLU A 62 6.91 1.57 7.31
C GLU A 62 6.97 0.45 8.35
N ALA A 63 6.63 0.76 9.60
CA ALA A 63 6.56 -0.24 10.66
C ALA A 63 5.52 -1.34 10.36
N PHE A 64 4.37 -0.97 9.79
CA PHE A 64 3.36 -1.93 9.36
C PHE A 64 3.88 -2.85 8.23
N LEU A 65 4.54 -2.28 7.21
CA LEU A 65 5.08 -3.04 6.09
C LEU A 65 6.30 -3.91 6.43
N LYS A 66 7.07 -3.56 7.46
CA LYS A 66 8.23 -4.37 7.89
C LYS A 66 7.84 -5.55 8.79
N LYS A 67 6.63 -5.52 9.35
CA LYS A 67 6.13 -6.53 10.30
C LYS A 67 5.30 -7.62 9.63
N ASN A 68 4.77 -7.34 8.44
CA ASN A 68 3.93 -8.24 7.64
C ASN A 68 4.63 -8.53 6.31
#